data_AF-A0A8H6WP07-F1
#
_entry.id   AF-A0A8H6WP07-F1
#
_cell.length_a   1.000
_cell.length_b   1.000
_cell.length_c   1.000
_cell.angle_alpha   90.00
_cell.angle_beta   90.00
_cell.angle_gamma   90.00
#
_symmetry.space_group_name_H-M   'P 1'
#
loop_
_entity.id
_entity.type
_entity.pdbx_description
1 polymer ?
#
loop_
_entity_poly.entity_id
_entity_poly.type
_entity_poly.pdbx_seq_one_letter_code
_entity_poly.pdbx_strand_id
1 'polypeptide(L)'
;MLLSSIVSTLVSLTGAVLSAHALAVSGPGPTLPVQARDSDPSLVLTPAGYKSAGNVHQVPHGATVSHIGTDMHVTDKNGALLKIVPGPVGADARAATRTTSSPIPAQTGWITYASWVNPNATLPIKTFSADFVVPEPPQVYTNQTVFLFPALLPVDGTSILQPVLQYGSSGAGGGEYWSVAMWYVFDGDYYYVTPLVQVSSGQSLQGILSMVSDVGGYYTYTTSMSPVTAAGALTVNIWVQLGWATLTLEAYGVTDAKSYSAGTTTFNNILLQTTAETSPTAPSWSVINDEEDGITTTIDQAALNGKGVVVINY
;
A
#
# COMPACT_ATOMS: atom_id res chain seq x y z
N MET A 1 -38.38 -26.68 75.37
CA MET A 1 -37.28 -25.69 75.48
C MET A 1 -36.63 -25.58 74.11
N LEU A 2 -37.10 -24.74 73.18
CA LEU A 2 -36.98 -23.27 73.05
C LEU A 2 -35.55 -22.79 72.71
N LEU A 3 -35.48 -22.02 71.60
CA LEU A 3 -34.44 -21.11 71.08
C LEU A 3 -33.30 -21.73 70.25
N SER A 4 -33.02 -21.35 68.98
CA SER A 4 -32.88 -20.04 68.30
C SER A 4 -31.40 -19.65 68.13
N SER A 5 -30.92 -19.51 66.89
CA SER A 5 -30.06 -18.41 66.38
C SER A 5 -29.62 -18.72 64.94
N ILE A 6 -30.19 -18.01 63.95
CA ILE A 6 -29.62 -16.86 63.25
C ILE A 6 -28.46 -17.24 62.31
N VAL A 7 -28.81 -17.37 61.02
CA VAL A 7 -27.90 -17.30 59.88
C VAL A 7 -27.48 -15.84 59.72
N SER A 8 -26.18 -15.57 59.78
CA SER A 8 -25.62 -14.23 59.54
C SER A 8 -25.10 -14.14 58.10
N THR A 9 -25.61 -13.15 57.40
CA THR A 9 -25.20 -12.70 56.07
C THR A 9 -23.89 -11.91 56.19
N LEU A 10 -22.90 -12.18 55.34
CA LEU A 10 -21.90 -11.17 55.00
C LEU A 10 -21.58 -11.19 53.50
N VAL A 11 -21.69 -10.00 52.94
CA VAL A 11 -21.49 -9.58 51.55
C VAL A 11 -19.99 -9.44 51.27
N SER A 12 -19.54 -9.86 50.10
CA SER A 12 -18.43 -9.18 49.42
C SER A 12 -18.70 -9.08 47.91
N LEU A 13 -18.72 -7.83 47.45
CA LEU A 13 -18.53 -7.32 46.09
C LEU A 13 -17.26 -7.97 45.47
N THR A 14 -17.05 -8.16 44.17
CA THR A 14 -17.45 -7.45 42.94
C THR A 14 -16.91 -8.28 41.77
N GLY A 15 -17.65 -8.35 40.66
CA GLY A 15 -17.18 -8.99 39.44
C GLY A 15 -18.23 -8.90 38.34
N ALA A 16 -18.68 -7.69 38.04
CA ALA A 16 -19.58 -7.44 36.92
C ALA A 16 -18.84 -7.73 35.61
N VAL A 17 -19.34 -8.72 34.87
CA VAL A 17 -19.02 -8.93 33.46
C VAL A 17 -19.69 -7.77 32.71
N LEU A 18 -18.90 -6.77 32.30
CA LEU A 18 -19.37 -5.79 31.30
C LEU A 18 -19.34 -6.46 29.93
N SER A 19 -20.49 -6.96 29.49
CA SER A 19 -20.79 -7.09 28.08
C SER A 19 -20.90 -5.69 27.49
N ALA A 20 -19.88 -5.25 26.75
CA ALA A 20 -19.97 -4.06 25.91
C ALA A 20 -20.93 -4.36 24.75
N HIS A 21 -22.20 -4.02 24.93
CA HIS A 21 -23.12 -3.81 23.84
C HIS A 21 -22.70 -2.53 23.12
N ALA A 22 -22.12 -2.66 21.93
CA ALA A 22 -21.97 -1.55 21.02
C ALA A 22 -23.36 -1.12 20.55
N LEU A 23 -23.85 0.01 21.09
CA LEU A 23 -25.01 0.71 20.54
C LEU A 23 -24.63 1.26 19.18
N ALA A 24 -25.24 0.68 18.13
CA ALA A 24 -25.25 1.26 16.80
C ALA A 24 -25.96 2.63 16.87
N VAL A 25 -25.21 3.70 16.63
CA VAL A 25 -25.78 5.00 16.32
C VAL A 25 -26.09 5.00 14.83
N SER A 26 -27.33 4.71 14.50
CA SER A 26 -27.90 4.91 13.17
C SER A 26 -28.26 6.38 12.98
N GLY A 27 -27.39 7.11 12.29
CA GLY A 27 -27.69 8.40 11.70
C GLY A 27 -26.93 8.54 10.39
N PRO A 28 -27.50 9.15 9.34
CA PRO A 28 -26.72 9.45 8.14
C PRO A 28 -25.59 10.38 8.55
N GLY A 29 -24.35 9.92 8.42
CA GLY A 29 -23.18 10.77 8.59
C GLY A 29 -23.27 11.95 7.60
N PRO A 30 -22.72 13.12 7.95
CA PRO A 30 -22.67 14.23 7.01
C PRO A 30 -21.88 13.79 5.77
N THR A 31 -22.56 13.73 4.62
CA THR A 31 -21.92 13.58 3.31
C THR A 31 -20.98 14.76 3.10
N LEU A 32 -19.68 14.50 3.26
CA LEU A 32 -18.68 15.49 2.90
C LEU A 32 -18.59 15.49 1.37
N PRO A 33 -18.81 16.63 0.70
CA PRO A 33 -18.68 16.68 -0.75
C PRO A 33 -17.23 16.33 -1.11
N VAL A 34 -17.07 15.40 -2.06
CA VAL A 34 -15.82 15.13 -2.78
C VAL A 34 -15.28 16.47 -3.27
N GLN A 35 -14.28 17.02 -2.57
CA GLN A 35 -13.60 18.21 -3.06
C GLN A 35 -12.87 17.81 -4.33
N ALA A 36 -13.37 18.26 -5.47
CA ALA A 36 -12.54 18.50 -6.64
C ALA A 36 -11.37 19.38 -6.18
N ARG A 37 -10.20 18.75 -5.95
CA ARG A 37 -8.96 19.46 -5.60
C ARG A 37 -8.44 20.12 -6.86
N ASP A 38 -9.01 21.27 -7.20
CA ASP A 38 -8.52 22.11 -8.28
C ASP A 38 -7.06 22.54 -8.01
N SER A 39 -6.17 21.98 -8.83
CA SER A 39 -4.91 22.52 -9.38
C SER A 39 -4.15 23.61 -8.59
N ASP A 40 -3.59 23.27 -7.43
CA ASP A 40 -2.33 23.91 -7.05
C ASP A 40 -1.25 23.37 -8.00
N PRO A 41 -0.67 24.17 -8.92
CA PRO A 41 0.34 23.69 -9.86
C PRO A 41 1.62 23.24 -9.18
N SER A 42 1.80 23.54 -7.88
CA SER A 42 2.88 23.01 -7.07
C SER A 42 2.63 21.58 -6.58
N LEU A 43 1.42 21.05 -6.74
CA LEU A 43 1.05 19.69 -6.35
C LEU A 43 0.83 18.79 -7.57
N VAL A 44 1.30 17.55 -7.47
CA VAL A 44 1.03 16.47 -8.41
C VAL A 44 0.48 15.27 -7.66
N LEU A 45 -0.39 14.52 -8.32
CA LEU A 45 -0.96 13.31 -7.73
C LEU A 45 0.02 12.15 -7.79
N THR A 46 0.09 11.33 -6.75
CA THR A 46 0.95 10.14 -6.64
C THR A 46 0.15 8.97 -6.06
N PRO A 47 0.64 7.71 -6.12
CA PRO A 47 0.07 6.57 -5.38
C PRO A 47 0.43 6.62 -3.87
N ALA A 48 0.23 7.81 -3.30
CA ALA A 48 0.19 8.15 -1.88
C ALA A 48 -0.39 9.58 -1.68
N GLY A 49 -1.23 10.06 -2.62
CA GLY A 49 -1.90 11.35 -2.56
C GLY A 49 -1.24 12.48 -3.35
N TYR A 50 -1.79 13.68 -3.19
CA TYR A 50 -1.23 14.92 -3.76
C TYR A 50 0.04 15.32 -3.01
N LYS A 51 1.11 15.62 -3.75
CA LYS A 51 2.45 15.90 -3.23
C LYS A 51 3.12 17.02 -3.98
N SER A 52 4.06 17.70 -3.32
CA SER A 52 4.86 18.75 -3.96
C SER A 52 5.55 18.19 -5.20
N ALA A 53 5.30 18.81 -6.36
CA ALA A 53 5.92 18.45 -7.63
C ALA A 53 7.45 18.46 -7.54
N GLY A 54 8.01 19.36 -6.71
CA GLY A 54 9.45 19.45 -6.46
C GLY A 54 10.05 18.21 -5.79
N ASN A 55 9.24 17.40 -5.11
CA ASN A 55 9.68 16.19 -4.44
C ASN A 55 9.34 14.90 -5.20
N VAL A 56 8.74 15.01 -6.40
CA VAL A 56 8.54 13.89 -7.31
C VAL A 56 9.69 13.85 -8.31
N HIS A 57 10.40 12.74 -8.33
CA HIS A 57 11.65 12.58 -9.04
C HIS A 57 11.52 11.45 -10.06
N GLN A 58 11.54 11.82 -11.33
CA GLN A 58 11.68 10.86 -12.43
C GLN A 58 13.09 10.25 -12.38
N VAL A 59 13.17 8.92 -12.36
CA VAL A 59 14.42 8.15 -12.39
C VAL A 59 14.41 7.22 -13.61
N PRO A 60 15.54 7.01 -14.29
CA PRO A 60 15.53 6.16 -15.49
C PRO A 60 15.20 4.71 -15.16
N HIS A 61 14.74 3.95 -16.17
CA HIS A 61 14.54 2.51 -16.04
C HIS A 61 15.82 1.80 -15.59
N GLY A 62 15.71 0.92 -14.59
CA GLY A 62 16.86 0.22 -14.02
C GLY A 62 17.66 1.05 -13.00
N ALA A 63 17.17 2.22 -12.60
CA ALA A 63 17.84 3.04 -11.59
C ALA A 63 17.90 2.36 -10.22
N THR A 64 18.88 2.78 -9.43
CA THR A 64 19.00 2.47 -8.01
C THR A 64 18.86 3.74 -7.20
N VAL A 65 18.06 3.67 -6.14
CA VAL A 65 17.83 4.76 -5.19
C VAL A 65 18.35 4.31 -3.83
N SER A 66 19.47 4.87 -3.40
CA SER A 66 20.19 4.44 -2.18
C SER A 66 20.20 5.52 -1.12
N HIS A 67 19.94 5.13 0.12
CA HIS A 67 20.24 5.96 1.28
C HIS A 67 21.74 6.01 1.54
N ILE A 68 22.31 7.21 1.58
CA ILE A 68 23.69 7.46 1.98
C ILE A 68 23.72 8.63 2.96
N GLY A 69 23.95 8.33 4.24
CA GLY A 69 23.81 9.33 5.30
C GLY A 69 22.36 9.79 5.41
N THR A 70 22.11 11.09 5.31
CA THR A 70 20.75 11.65 5.24
C THR A 70 20.20 11.70 3.81
N ASP A 71 21.02 11.48 2.79
CA ASP A 71 20.67 11.80 1.42
C ASP A 71 20.23 10.58 0.63
N MET A 72 19.43 10.82 -0.41
CA MET A 72 19.07 9.83 -1.41
C MET A 72 19.93 10.01 -2.64
N HIS A 73 20.73 9.01 -2.95
CA HIS A 73 21.55 8.95 -4.14
C HIS A 73 20.81 8.14 -5.22
N VAL A 74 20.60 8.76 -6.38
CA VAL A 74 20.03 8.09 -7.56
C VAL A 74 21.16 7.75 -8.52
N THR A 75 21.34 6.48 -8.83
CA THR A 75 22.27 6.02 -9.86
C THR A 75 21.53 5.41 -11.05
N ASP A 76 22.15 5.46 -12.23
CA ASP A 76 21.66 4.71 -13.39
C ASP A 76 21.89 3.19 -13.22
N LYS A 77 21.43 2.42 -14.21
CA LYS A 77 21.58 0.96 -14.24
C LYS A 77 23.04 0.46 -14.27
N ASN A 78 23.99 1.34 -14.58
CA ASN A 78 25.43 1.03 -14.64
C ASN A 78 26.16 1.52 -13.38
N GLY A 79 25.45 2.13 -12.42
CA GLY A 79 26.00 2.67 -11.18
C GLY A 79 26.53 4.11 -11.28
N ALA A 80 26.30 4.81 -12.39
CA ALA A 80 26.67 6.22 -12.50
C ALA A 80 25.72 7.09 -11.69
N LEU A 81 26.27 7.96 -10.82
CA LEU A 81 25.47 8.90 -10.02
C LEU A 81 24.80 9.93 -10.93
N LEU A 82 23.47 10.02 -10.84
CA LEU A 82 22.63 10.95 -11.60
C LEU A 82 22.19 12.14 -10.77
N LYS A 83 21.83 11.89 -9.52
CA LYS A 83 21.23 12.90 -8.63
C LYS A 83 21.50 12.58 -7.17
N ILE A 84 21.68 13.62 -6.37
CA ILE A 84 21.58 13.57 -4.92
C ILE A 84 20.35 14.39 -4.52
N VAL A 85 19.45 13.79 -3.76
CA VAL A 85 18.31 14.47 -3.14
C VAL A 85 18.61 14.56 -1.65
N PRO A 86 18.82 15.76 -1.10
CA PRO A 86 19.01 15.92 0.34
C PRO A 86 17.80 15.38 1.08
N GLY A 87 18.01 14.53 2.09
CA GLY A 87 16.90 14.08 2.92
C GLY A 87 16.43 15.18 3.88
N PRO A 88 15.32 14.92 4.60
CA PRO A 88 14.78 15.88 5.54
C PRO A 88 15.79 16.10 6.69
N VAL A 89 16.12 17.36 6.95
CA VAL A 89 16.97 17.75 8.09
C VAL A 89 16.23 17.37 9.38
N GLY A 90 16.76 16.40 10.14
CA GLY A 90 16.18 15.96 11.41
C GLY A 90 15.37 14.65 11.39
N ALA A 91 15.72 13.70 10.51
CA ALA A 91 15.13 12.35 10.47
C ALA A 91 15.05 11.65 11.85
N ASP A 92 15.94 11.99 12.78
CA ASP A 92 15.94 11.49 14.17
C ASP A 92 14.69 11.89 14.99
N ALA A 93 13.97 12.96 14.59
CA ALA A 93 12.82 13.48 15.34
C ALA A 93 11.45 12.99 14.82
N ARG A 94 11.37 12.47 13.58
CA ARG A 94 10.09 12.05 12.96
C ARG A 94 9.70 10.60 13.23
N ALA A 95 10.64 9.77 13.69
CA ALA A 95 10.38 8.37 14.06
C ALA A 95 9.45 8.19 15.28
N ALA A 96 9.16 9.25 16.04
CA ALA A 96 8.53 9.13 17.36
C ALA A 96 6.99 9.28 17.42
N THR A 97 6.28 9.49 16.30
CA THR A 97 4.84 9.89 16.40
C THR A 97 3.85 9.20 15.48
N ARG A 98 4.22 8.18 14.70
CA ARG A 98 3.23 7.47 13.87
C ARG A 98 2.72 6.22 14.57
N THR A 99 1.52 6.32 15.14
CA THR A 99 0.80 5.20 15.75
C THR A 99 0.47 4.11 14.73
N THR A 100 0.51 2.85 15.17
CA THR A 100 0.35 1.59 14.42
C THR A 100 -1.06 1.36 13.82
N SER A 101 -1.79 2.40 13.46
CA SER A 101 -3.10 2.27 12.82
C SER A 101 -2.93 2.11 11.32
N SER A 102 -3.45 1.02 10.76
CA SER A 102 -3.68 0.86 9.33
C SER A 102 -4.33 2.13 8.75
N PRO A 103 -3.84 2.69 7.63
CA PRO A 103 -4.42 3.90 7.04
C PRO A 103 -5.88 3.64 6.68
N ILE A 104 -6.77 4.46 7.24
CA ILE A 104 -8.20 4.40 6.95
C ILE A 104 -8.41 4.94 5.52
N PRO A 105 -9.16 4.23 4.65
CA PRO A 105 -9.35 4.55 3.24
C PRO A 105 -9.65 6.02 2.92
N ALA A 106 -10.62 6.58 3.65
CA ALA A 106 -11.16 7.91 3.39
C ALA A 106 -10.16 9.07 3.61
N GLN A 107 -8.98 8.82 4.19
CA GLN A 107 -8.00 9.88 4.49
C GLN A 107 -6.71 9.80 3.68
N THR A 108 -6.45 8.69 2.98
CA THR A 108 -5.20 8.50 2.22
C THR A 108 -5.39 8.33 0.72
N GLY A 109 -6.62 8.12 0.24
CA GLY A 109 -6.94 7.79 -1.16
C GLY A 109 -6.91 6.28 -1.46
N TRP A 110 -6.44 5.45 -0.52
CA TRP A 110 -6.64 4.01 -0.59
C TRP A 110 -8.13 3.74 -0.47
N ILE A 111 -8.75 3.07 -1.42
CA ILE A 111 -10.20 2.83 -1.40
C ILE A 111 -10.49 1.51 -0.67
N THR A 112 -9.80 0.45 -1.08
CA THR A 112 -9.91 -0.87 -0.46
C THR A 112 -8.60 -1.63 -0.63
N TYR A 113 -8.29 -2.50 0.33
CA TYR A 113 -7.07 -3.30 0.27
C TYR A 113 -7.13 -4.54 1.15
N ALA A 114 -6.29 -5.51 0.80
CA ALA A 114 -5.89 -6.59 1.68
C ALA A 114 -4.45 -6.36 2.13
N SER A 115 -4.13 -6.65 3.40
CA SER A 115 -2.77 -6.51 3.88
C SER A 115 -2.36 -7.52 4.95
N TRP A 116 -1.05 -7.75 5.06
CA TRP A 116 -0.45 -8.62 6.06
C TRP A 116 0.83 -8.00 6.60
N VAL A 117 0.94 -7.93 7.92
CA VAL A 117 2.14 -7.50 8.62
C VAL A 117 2.90 -8.74 9.08
N ASN A 118 4.18 -8.81 8.73
CA ASN A 118 5.06 -9.88 9.16
C ASN A 118 5.24 -9.85 10.69
N PRO A 119 4.75 -10.86 11.43
CA PRO A 119 4.89 -10.88 12.88
C PRO A 119 6.31 -11.23 13.34
N ASN A 120 7.18 -11.72 12.43
CA ASN A 120 8.55 -12.10 12.76
C ASN A 120 9.57 -11.28 11.96
N ALA A 121 10.06 -10.20 12.56
CA ALA A 121 11.09 -9.35 11.96
C ALA A 121 12.41 -10.10 11.66
N THR A 122 12.70 -11.20 12.37
CA THR A 122 13.94 -11.99 12.13
C THR A 122 13.91 -12.83 10.86
N LEU A 123 12.72 -12.98 10.25
CA LEU A 123 12.53 -13.61 8.95
C LEU A 123 11.90 -12.59 7.99
N PRO A 124 12.67 -11.63 7.44
CA PRO A 124 12.15 -10.63 6.52
C PRO A 124 11.41 -11.19 5.32
N ILE A 125 10.51 -10.39 4.76
CA ILE A 125 9.90 -10.70 3.48
C ILE A 125 11.01 -10.66 2.43
N LYS A 126 11.23 -11.81 1.78
CA LYS A 126 12.19 -11.95 0.68
C LYS A 126 11.52 -11.72 -0.66
N THR A 127 10.32 -12.24 -0.87
CA THR A 127 9.58 -12.07 -2.13
C THR A 127 8.12 -11.81 -1.84
N PHE A 128 7.55 -10.81 -2.50
CA PHE A 128 6.12 -10.60 -2.58
C PHE A 128 5.72 -10.33 -4.02
N SER A 129 4.82 -11.14 -4.58
CA SER A 129 4.31 -10.93 -5.93
C SER A 129 2.86 -11.32 -6.06
N ALA A 130 2.19 -10.73 -7.04
CA ALA A 130 0.83 -11.07 -7.43
C ALA A 130 0.65 -10.92 -8.93
N ASP A 131 -0.07 -11.86 -9.51
CA ASP A 131 -0.54 -11.79 -10.89
C ASP A 131 -1.87 -11.04 -10.91
N PHE A 132 -2.13 -10.27 -11.96
CA PHE A 132 -3.42 -9.62 -12.19
C PHE A 132 -3.59 -9.31 -13.67
N VAL A 133 -4.82 -9.02 -14.09
CA VAL A 133 -5.13 -8.62 -15.46
C VAL A 133 -5.44 -7.13 -15.47
N VAL A 134 -4.87 -6.39 -16.42
CA VAL A 134 -5.21 -4.97 -16.64
C VAL A 134 -6.73 -4.88 -16.88
N PRO A 135 -7.49 -4.17 -16.03
CA PRO A 135 -8.94 -4.07 -16.18
C PRO A 135 -9.32 -3.32 -17.46
N GLU A 136 -10.59 -3.41 -17.85
CA GLU A 136 -11.12 -2.46 -18.82
C GLU A 136 -11.02 -1.02 -18.28
N PRO A 137 -10.86 0.01 -19.12
CA PRO A 137 -10.87 1.38 -18.67
C PRO A 137 -12.18 1.71 -17.93
N PRO A 138 -12.17 2.70 -17.03
CA PRO A 138 -13.40 3.28 -16.50
C PRO A 138 -14.41 3.63 -17.59
N GLN A 139 -15.70 3.47 -17.30
CA GLN A 139 -16.75 3.75 -18.28
C GLN A 139 -16.87 5.24 -18.63
N VAL A 140 -16.50 6.10 -17.67
CA VAL A 140 -16.47 7.55 -17.86
C VAL A 140 -15.14 8.08 -17.34
N TYR A 141 -14.42 8.83 -18.16
CA TYR A 141 -13.27 9.60 -17.72
C TYR A 141 -13.71 10.99 -17.23
N THR A 142 -13.58 11.23 -15.93
CA THR A 142 -13.89 12.47 -15.22
C THR A 142 -12.63 13.19 -14.72
N ASN A 143 -11.46 12.85 -15.27
CA ASN A 143 -10.13 13.19 -14.75
C ASN A 143 -9.77 12.47 -13.45
N GLN A 144 -10.39 11.32 -13.20
CA GLN A 144 -10.00 10.44 -12.11
C GLN A 144 -8.65 9.78 -12.40
N THR A 145 -7.99 9.37 -11.33
CA THR A 145 -6.80 8.52 -11.39
C THR A 145 -7.04 7.29 -10.55
N VAL A 146 -6.70 6.13 -11.10
CA VAL A 146 -6.83 4.83 -10.45
C VAL A 146 -5.48 4.16 -10.42
N PHE A 147 -5.08 3.68 -9.25
CA PHE A 147 -3.87 2.93 -9.00
C PHE A 147 -4.23 1.54 -8.47
N LEU A 148 -3.61 0.52 -9.06
CA LEU A 148 -3.70 -0.88 -8.65
C LEU A 148 -2.29 -1.43 -8.46
N PHE A 149 -2.01 -1.97 -7.28
CA PHE A 149 -0.64 -2.43 -6.98
C PHE A 149 -0.57 -3.45 -5.84
N PRO A 150 0.38 -4.41 -5.92
CA PRO A 150 1.03 -4.95 -4.73
C PRO A 150 2.03 -3.93 -4.16
N ALA A 151 2.26 -3.92 -2.85
CA ALA A 151 3.27 -3.07 -2.24
C ALA A 151 3.95 -3.73 -1.03
N LEU A 152 5.15 -3.23 -0.72
CA LEU A 152 5.88 -3.49 0.52
C LEU A 152 6.16 -2.17 1.25
N LEU A 153 5.90 -2.17 2.55
CA LEU A 153 6.08 -1.03 3.46
C LEU A 153 6.85 -1.47 4.72
N PRO A 154 7.58 -0.57 5.39
CA PRO A 154 7.95 -0.77 6.78
C PRO A 154 6.68 -0.71 7.65
N VAL A 155 6.75 -1.32 8.83
CA VAL A 155 5.57 -1.43 9.73
C VAL A 155 5.07 -0.06 10.21
N ASP A 156 5.96 0.93 10.27
CA ASP A 156 5.62 2.33 10.59
C ASP A 156 4.99 3.10 9.41
N GLY A 157 4.96 2.51 8.21
CA GLY A 157 4.41 3.11 6.99
C GLY A 157 5.18 4.33 6.47
N THR A 158 6.44 4.52 6.87
CA THR A 158 7.28 5.67 6.45
C THR A 158 7.65 5.65 4.98
N SER A 159 7.66 4.48 4.33
CA SER A 159 7.97 4.34 2.91
C SER A 159 7.06 3.32 2.22
N ILE A 160 6.98 3.37 0.90
CA ILE A 160 6.21 2.40 0.10
C ILE A 160 7.01 2.06 -1.14
N LEU A 161 7.28 0.78 -1.37
CA LEU A 161 7.80 0.26 -2.63
C LEU A 161 6.67 -0.47 -3.36
N GLN A 162 6.41 -0.10 -4.61
CA GLN A 162 5.25 -0.60 -5.34
C GLN A 162 5.47 -0.57 -6.88
N PRO A 163 5.24 -1.68 -7.59
CA PRO A 163 5.02 -1.68 -9.02
C PRO A 163 3.54 -1.35 -9.28
N VAL A 164 3.30 -0.21 -9.93
CA VAL A 164 1.95 0.38 -10.03
C VAL A 164 1.41 0.24 -11.43
N LEU A 165 0.17 -0.24 -11.54
CA LEU A 165 -0.69 -0.03 -12.70
C LEU A 165 -1.53 1.24 -12.45
N GLN A 166 -1.48 2.18 -13.39
CA GLN A 166 -2.15 3.47 -13.32
C GLN A 166 -3.07 3.68 -14.53
N TYR A 167 -4.28 4.19 -14.29
CA TYR A 167 -5.12 4.87 -15.26
C TYR A 167 -5.31 6.32 -14.85
N GLY A 168 -5.37 7.26 -15.81
CA GLY A 168 -5.48 8.68 -15.52
C GLY A 168 -4.12 9.37 -15.41
N SER A 169 -4.13 10.67 -15.08
CA SER A 169 -2.93 11.52 -15.00
C SER A 169 -2.39 11.63 -13.57
N SER A 170 -1.07 11.47 -13.41
CA SER A 170 -0.36 11.61 -12.13
C SER A 170 0.97 12.35 -12.32
N GLY A 171 1.77 12.47 -11.25
CA GLY A 171 3.15 12.94 -11.28
C GLY A 171 4.09 12.07 -12.12
N ALA A 172 3.67 10.86 -12.52
CA ALA A 172 4.36 10.05 -13.51
C ALA A 172 4.05 10.43 -14.96
N GLY A 173 3.06 11.29 -15.19
CA GLY A 173 2.39 11.49 -16.47
C GLY A 173 1.11 10.66 -16.54
N GLY A 174 0.73 10.23 -17.74
CA GLY A 174 -0.48 9.42 -17.95
C GLY A 174 -1.57 10.16 -18.70
N GLY A 175 -2.78 9.63 -18.62
CA GLY A 175 -3.96 10.14 -19.32
C GLY A 175 -5.03 9.07 -19.38
N GLU A 176 -5.90 9.13 -20.39
CA GLU A 176 -7.00 8.19 -20.59
C GLU A 176 -6.51 6.82 -21.12
N TYR A 177 -5.53 6.22 -20.46
CA TYR A 177 -4.93 4.93 -20.79
C TYR A 177 -4.29 4.25 -19.58
N TRP A 178 -4.16 2.93 -19.63
CA TRP A 178 -3.40 2.16 -18.65
C TRP A 178 -1.90 2.24 -18.89
N SER A 179 -1.14 2.38 -17.82
CA SER A 179 0.32 2.40 -17.86
C SER A 179 0.92 1.88 -16.56
N VAL A 180 2.16 1.40 -16.64
CA VAL A 180 2.88 0.89 -15.47
C VAL A 180 4.10 1.75 -15.16
N ALA A 181 4.39 1.91 -13.87
CA ALA A 181 5.61 2.52 -13.36
C ALA A 181 5.99 1.92 -12.01
N MET A 182 7.28 1.95 -11.70
CA MET A 182 7.80 1.53 -10.41
C MET A 182 7.94 2.76 -9.53
N TRP A 183 7.38 2.71 -8.33
CA TRP A 183 7.42 3.82 -7.38
C TRP A 183 8.13 3.41 -6.09
N TYR A 184 8.95 4.33 -5.60
CA TYR A 184 9.43 4.32 -4.22
C TYR A 184 9.07 5.65 -3.55
N VAL A 185 8.28 5.55 -2.48
CA VAL A 185 7.84 6.66 -1.63
C VAL A 185 8.66 6.62 -0.35
N PHE A 186 9.20 7.75 0.10
CA PHE A 186 10.03 7.83 1.29
C PHE A 186 9.68 9.05 2.17
N ASP A 187 9.63 8.82 3.48
CA ASP A 187 9.29 9.78 4.55
C ASP A 187 8.00 10.58 4.30
N GLY A 188 7.08 10.02 3.50
CA GLY A 188 5.84 10.68 3.08
C GLY A 188 5.99 11.92 2.19
N ASP A 189 7.22 12.33 1.89
CA ASP A 189 7.53 13.60 1.24
C ASP A 189 8.38 13.44 -0.04
N TYR A 190 9.11 12.34 -0.23
CA TYR A 190 9.99 12.11 -1.39
C TYR A 190 9.52 10.94 -2.24
N TYR A 191 9.49 11.13 -3.56
CA TYR A 191 8.89 10.18 -4.50
C TYR A 191 9.84 9.92 -5.66
N TYR A 192 10.12 8.67 -5.95
CA TYR A 192 10.95 8.23 -7.06
C TYR A 192 10.11 7.36 -7.97
N VAL A 193 10.09 7.69 -9.25
CA VAL A 193 9.22 7.00 -10.20
C VAL A 193 9.92 6.79 -11.54
N THR A 194 9.77 5.60 -12.12
CA THR A 194 10.26 5.31 -13.46
C THR A 194 9.33 5.90 -14.53
N PRO A 195 9.80 6.18 -15.76
CA PRO A 195 8.92 6.57 -16.85
C PRO A 195 7.79 5.56 -17.05
N LEU A 196 6.60 6.07 -17.41
CA LEU A 196 5.45 5.22 -17.69
C LEU A 196 5.66 4.39 -18.95
N VAL A 197 5.21 3.14 -18.89
CA VAL A 197 5.06 2.28 -20.07
C VAL A 197 3.60 1.92 -20.23
N GLN A 198 3.02 2.27 -21.37
CA GLN A 198 1.62 1.96 -21.67
C GLN A 198 1.40 0.45 -21.78
N VAL A 199 0.27 -0.01 -21.27
CA VAL A 199 -0.18 -1.41 -21.34
C VAL A 199 -1.64 -1.44 -21.80
N SER A 200 -2.06 -2.58 -22.34
CA SER A 200 -3.42 -2.75 -22.85
C SER A 200 -4.32 -3.42 -21.83
N SER A 201 -5.61 -3.08 -21.84
CA SER A 201 -6.65 -3.84 -21.14
C SER A 201 -6.60 -5.32 -21.52
N GLY A 202 -6.88 -6.20 -20.56
CA GLY A 202 -6.81 -7.65 -20.75
C GLY A 202 -5.38 -8.22 -20.72
N GLN A 203 -4.34 -7.39 -20.65
CA GLN A 203 -2.97 -7.87 -20.51
C GLN A 203 -2.74 -8.47 -19.13
N SER A 204 -2.17 -9.68 -19.07
CA SER A 204 -1.71 -10.27 -17.81
C SER A 204 -0.42 -9.62 -17.35
N LEU A 205 -0.39 -9.20 -16.10
CA LEU A 205 0.76 -8.60 -15.42
C LEU A 205 1.09 -9.41 -14.16
N GLN A 206 2.35 -9.32 -13.76
CA GLN A 206 2.80 -9.74 -12.44
C GLN A 206 3.62 -8.62 -11.82
N GLY A 207 3.14 -8.08 -10.70
CA GLY A 207 3.89 -7.14 -9.87
C GLY A 207 4.83 -7.93 -8.96
N ILE A 208 6.12 -7.62 -8.99
CA ILE A 208 7.15 -8.35 -8.26
C ILE A 208 7.89 -7.38 -7.33
N LEU A 209 8.04 -7.78 -6.08
CA LEU A 209 8.91 -7.14 -5.10
C LEU A 209 9.84 -8.18 -4.49
N SER A 210 11.14 -7.91 -4.42
CA SER A 210 12.12 -8.87 -3.91
C SER A 210 13.23 -8.20 -3.12
N MET A 211 13.57 -8.77 -1.97
CA MET A 211 14.80 -8.45 -1.25
C MET A 211 15.98 -9.15 -1.92
N VAL A 212 16.97 -8.36 -2.33
CA VAL A 212 18.19 -8.82 -3.00
C VAL A 212 19.33 -8.99 -2.02
N SER A 213 19.41 -8.13 -1.00
CA SER A 213 20.45 -8.22 0.04
C SER A 213 20.01 -7.62 1.36
N ASP A 214 20.61 -8.13 2.44
CA ASP A 214 20.57 -7.62 3.81
C ASP A 214 22.04 -7.61 4.26
N VAL A 215 22.70 -6.44 4.18
CA VAL A 215 24.12 -6.31 4.51
C VAL A 215 24.37 -4.98 5.19
N GLY A 216 25.10 -5.00 6.31
CA GLY A 216 25.58 -3.78 6.96
C GLY A 216 24.48 -2.86 7.52
N GLY A 217 23.32 -3.43 7.87
CA GLY A 217 22.16 -2.66 8.34
C GLY A 217 21.33 -2.03 7.22
N TYR A 218 21.63 -2.36 5.96
CA TYR A 218 20.86 -1.95 4.79
C TYR A 218 20.19 -3.14 4.12
N TYR A 219 18.97 -2.90 3.67
CA TYR A 219 18.15 -3.81 2.89
C TYR A 219 18.06 -3.28 1.46
N THR A 220 18.45 -4.12 0.50
CA THR A 220 18.26 -3.83 -0.92
C THR A 220 17.03 -4.56 -1.41
N TYR A 221 16.08 -3.83 -1.96
CA TYR A 221 14.89 -4.37 -2.61
C TYR A 221 14.85 -3.98 -4.07
N THR A 222 14.23 -4.83 -4.89
CA THR A 222 13.86 -4.51 -6.27
C THR A 222 12.36 -4.61 -6.43
N THR A 223 11.81 -3.81 -7.34
CA THR A 223 10.45 -3.97 -7.83
C THR A 223 10.39 -3.87 -9.35
N SER A 224 9.51 -4.66 -9.97
CA SER A 224 9.32 -4.72 -11.41
C SER A 224 7.91 -5.18 -11.79
N MET A 225 7.56 -5.02 -13.07
CA MET A 225 6.31 -5.51 -13.66
C MET A 225 6.60 -6.43 -14.84
N SER A 226 6.24 -7.71 -14.74
CA SER A 226 6.35 -8.68 -15.84
C SER A 226 5.03 -8.74 -16.62
N PRO A 227 5.03 -8.94 -17.96
CA PRO A 227 6.18 -9.07 -18.86
C PRO A 227 6.72 -7.74 -19.39
N VAL A 228 6.38 -6.61 -18.76
CA VAL A 228 6.69 -5.24 -19.23
C VAL A 228 8.15 -4.87 -18.95
N THR A 229 9.09 -5.54 -19.62
CA THR A 229 10.53 -5.33 -19.42
C THR A 229 10.99 -3.92 -19.74
N ALA A 230 10.28 -3.22 -20.63
CA ALA A 230 10.54 -1.82 -20.97
C ALA A 230 10.37 -0.88 -19.76
N ALA A 231 9.55 -1.23 -18.77
CA ALA A 231 9.39 -0.43 -17.55
C ALA A 231 10.64 -0.48 -16.65
N GLY A 232 11.52 -1.46 -16.87
CA GLY A 232 12.69 -1.72 -16.04
C GLY A 232 12.32 -2.09 -14.60
N ALA A 233 13.33 -2.51 -13.84
CA ALA A 233 13.21 -2.61 -12.40
C ALA A 233 13.59 -1.27 -11.74
N LEU A 234 13.06 -1.00 -10.56
CA LEU A 234 13.58 -0.01 -9.63
C LEU A 234 14.25 -0.75 -8.48
N THR A 235 15.49 -0.37 -8.17
CA THR A 235 16.21 -0.90 -7.00
C THR A 235 16.23 0.17 -5.91
N VAL A 236 16.02 -0.22 -4.66
CA VAL A 236 16.17 0.65 -3.49
C VAL A 236 17.11 0.03 -2.48
N ASN A 237 17.99 0.81 -1.88
CA ASN A 237 18.88 0.39 -0.79
C ASN A 237 18.63 1.28 0.43
N ILE A 238 18.04 0.72 1.48
CA ILE A 238 17.41 1.47 2.58
C ILE A 238 17.76 0.84 3.93
N TRP A 239 17.75 1.62 5.01
CA TRP A 239 18.08 1.13 6.36
C TRP A 239 16.89 0.50 7.10
N VAL A 240 15.72 0.41 6.47
CA VAL A 240 14.50 -0.11 7.09
C VAL A 240 14.01 -1.33 6.32
N GLN A 241 13.63 -2.35 7.08
CA GLN A 241 13.03 -3.56 6.53
C GLN A 241 11.58 -3.30 6.10
N LEU A 242 11.21 -3.80 4.92
CA LEU A 242 9.82 -3.78 4.46
C LEU A 242 9.09 -5.03 4.96
N GLY A 243 8.33 -4.89 6.05
CA GLY A 243 7.65 -5.97 6.77
C GLY A 243 6.13 -6.04 6.56
N TRP A 244 5.55 -5.10 5.81
CA TRP A 244 4.11 -5.02 5.59
C TRP A 244 3.80 -5.14 4.10
N ALA A 245 3.07 -6.20 3.73
CA ALA A 245 2.62 -6.47 2.38
C ALA A 245 1.16 -6.06 2.17
N THR A 246 0.83 -5.49 1.01
CA THR A 246 -0.55 -5.13 0.69
C THR A 246 -0.86 -5.24 -0.81
N LEU A 247 -2.14 -5.45 -1.13
CA LEU A 247 -2.73 -5.42 -2.47
C LEU A 247 -3.85 -4.39 -2.42
N THR A 248 -3.71 -3.31 -3.18
CA THR A 248 -4.46 -2.07 -2.95
C THR A 248 -5.10 -1.54 -4.23
N LEU A 249 -6.33 -1.04 -4.09
CA LEU A 249 -6.93 -0.04 -4.97
C LEU A 249 -6.79 1.32 -4.30
N GLU A 250 -6.20 2.28 -5.01
CA GLU A 250 -6.12 3.68 -4.60
C GLU A 250 -6.67 4.55 -5.74
N ALA A 251 -7.52 5.52 -5.43
CA ALA A 251 -8.15 6.33 -6.45
C ALA A 251 -8.44 7.77 -6.00
N TYR A 252 -8.46 8.67 -6.98
CA TYR A 252 -8.67 10.11 -6.76
C TYR A 252 -9.51 10.69 -7.87
N GLY A 253 -10.27 11.75 -7.56
CA GLY A 253 -11.14 12.40 -8.54
C GLY A 253 -12.31 11.51 -8.98
N VAL A 254 -12.58 10.44 -8.23
CA VAL A 254 -13.73 9.55 -8.43
C VAL A 254 -15.00 10.30 -8.02
N THR A 255 -16.01 10.29 -8.88
CA THR A 255 -17.29 10.96 -8.63
C THR A 255 -18.43 9.99 -8.37
N ASP A 256 -18.32 8.78 -8.90
CA ASP A 256 -19.27 7.68 -8.73
C ASP A 256 -18.60 6.34 -9.11
N ALA A 257 -19.33 5.23 -8.94
CA ALA A 257 -18.86 3.89 -9.31
C ALA A 257 -18.39 3.75 -10.78
N LYS A 258 -18.90 4.59 -11.70
CA LYS A 258 -18.50 4.55 -13.13
C LYS A 258 -17.14 5.18 -13.39
N SER A 259 -16.59 5.87 -12.39
CA SER A 259 -15.20 6.36 -12.39
C SER A 259 -14.20 5.20 -12.22
N TYR A 260 -14.65 4.02 -11.80
CA TYR A 260 -13.86 2.80 -11.78
C TYR A 260 -14.12 1.93 -13.02
N SER A 261 -13.23 0.95 -13.22
CA SER A 261 -13.43 -0.14 -14.16
C SER A 261 -14.66 -0.96 -13.80
N ALA A 262 -15.35 -1.50 -14.81
CA ALA A 262 -16.43 -2.45 -14.55
C ALA A 262 -15.89 -3.82 -14.09
N GLY A 263 -16.64 -4.50 -13.22
CA GLY A 263 -16.35 -5.88 -12.82
C GLY A 263 -15.45 -5.96 -11.59
N THR A 264 -14.38 -6.74 -11.69
CA THR A 264 -13.46 -6.97 -10.56
C THR A 264 -12.01 -6.85 -11.01
N THR A 265 -11.13 -6.55 -10.05
CA THR A 265 -9.69 -6.80 -10.20
C THR A 265 -9.31 -7.93 -9.27
N THR A 266 -8.76 -8.99 -9.85
CA THR A 266 -8.30 -10.15 -9.09
C THR A 266 -6.78 -10.18 -9.08
N PHE A 267 -6.21 -10.09 -7.89
CA PHE A 267 -4.83 -10.47 -7.63
C PHE A 267 -4.80 -11.96 -7.33
N ASN A 268 -4.10 -12.75 -8.13
CA ASN A 268 -3.98 -14.19 -7.97
C ASN A 268 -2.52 -14.65 -7.98
N ASN A 269 -2.30 -15.96 -7.78
CA ASN A 269 -0.98 -16.56 -7.67
C ASN A 269 -0.07 -15.82 -6.69
N ILE A 270 -0.67 -15.30 -5.60
CA ILE A 270 0.02 -14.43 -4.67
C ILE A 270 1.10 -15.25 -3.95
N LEU A 271 2.34 -14.85 -4.14
CA LEU A 271 3.52 -15.43 -3.51
C LEU A 271 4.02 -14.49 -2.43
N LEU A 272 4.08 -14.99 -1.20
CA LEU A 272 4.70 -14.31 -0.07
C LEU A 272 5.73 -15.27 0.53
N GLN A 273 7.02 -14.96 0.40
CA GLN A 273 8.12 -15.76 0.93
C GLN A 273 8.98 -14.93 1.86
N THR A 274 9.41 -15.55 2.95
CA THR A 274 10.39 -14.97 3.88
C THR A 274 11.81 -15.39 3.50
N THR A 275 12.82 -14.85 4.21
CA THR A 275 14.22 -15.28 4.08
C THR A 275 14.47 -16.73 4.48
N ALA A 276 13.51 -17.40 5.12
CA ALA A 276 13.54 -18.85 5.31
C ALA A 276 13.19 -19.65 4.04
N GLU A 277 12.95 -18.96 2.91
CA GLU A 277 12.47 -19.53 1.64
C GLU A 277 11.11 -20.23 1.74
N THR A 278 10.37 -19.99 2.81
CA THR A 278 9.06 -20.54 3.07
C THR A 278 8.02 -19.44 3.16
N SER A 279 6.80 -19.74 2.72
CA SER A 279 5.64 -18.89 2.97
C SER A 279 5.18 -19.03 4.43
N PRO A 280 4.66 -17.95 5.04
CA PRO A 280 4.11 -18.03 6.39
C PRO A 280 3.00 -19.09 6.48
N THR A 281 3.02 -19.91 7.54
CA THR A 281 1.93 -20.85 7.78
C THR A 281 0.70 -20.10 8.27
N ALA A 282 -0.39 -20.12 7.49
CA ALA A 282 -1.67 -19.46 7.82
C ALA A 282 -1.54 -17.95 8.13
N PRO A 283 -1.12 -17.12 7.16
CA PRO A 283 -0.97 -15.68 7.39
C PRO A 283 -2.32 -15.04 7.73
N SER A 284 -2.39 -14.27 8.82
CA SER A 284 -3.59 -13.51 9.21
C SER A 284 -3.65 -12.19 8.44
N TRP A 285 -4.32 -12.20 7.29
CA TRP A 285 -4.53 -10.99 6.50
C TRP A 285 -5.70 -10.17 7.03
N SER A 286 -5.56 -8.85 6.96
CA SER A 286 -6.61 -7.87 7.22
C SER A 286 -7.17 -7.35 5.91
N VAL A 287 -8.46 -7.03 5.91
CA VAL A 287 -9.17 -6.43 4.78
C VAL A 287 -9.80 -5.13 5.24
N ILE A 288 -9.75 -4.13 4.38
CA ILE A 288 -10.47 -2.88 4.55
C ILE A 288 -11.30 -2.61 3.30
N ASN A 289 -12.58 -2.27 3.50
CA ASN A 289 -13.55 -1.99 2.45
C ASN A 289 -13.95 -0.51 2.46
N ASP A 290 -14.46 -0.04 1.32
CA ASP A 290 -15.21 1.20 1.24
C ASP A 290 -16.70 0.86 1.21
N GLU A 291 -17.31 0.87 2.40
CA GLU A 291 -18.73 0.55 2.55
C GLU A 291 -19.65 1.62 1.96
N GLU A 292 -19.18 2.86 1.84
CA GLU A 292 -19.97 3.99 1.33
C GLU A 292 -20.13 3.89 -0.19
N ASP A 293 -19.05 3.58 -0.89
CA ASP A 293 -19.05 3.39 -2.34
C ASP A 293 -19.42 1.94 -2.76
N GLY A 294 -19.58 1.04 -1.80
CA GLY A 294 -19.91 -0.38 -2.04
C GLY A 294 -18.73 -1.20 -2.59
N ILE A 295 -17.52 -0.65 -2.53
CA ILE A 295 -16.30 -1.27 -3.06
C ILE A 295 -15.69 -2.17 -1.98
N THR A 296 -15.52 -3.44 -2.32
CA THR A 296 -15.12 -4.46 -1.34
C THR A 296 -13.93 -5.26 -1.80
N THR A 297 -13.02 -5.53 -0.87
CA THR A 297 -11.96 -6.51 -1.04
C THR A 297 -12.35 -7.81 -0.33
N THR A 298 -12.08 -8.94 -0.99
CA THR A 298 -12.19 -10.27 -0.39
C THR A 298 -10.88 -11.01 -0.53
N ILE A 299 -10.60 -11.93 0.39
CA ILE A 299 -9.36 -12.67 0.40
C ILE A 299 -9.58 -14.15 0.74
N ASP A 300 -8.96 -15.03 -0.05
CA ASP A 300 -8.79 -16.43 0.33
C ASP A 300 -7.51 -16.58 1.17
N GLN A 301 -7.67 -16.47 2.50
CA GLN A 301 -6.56 -16.50 3.46
C GLN A 301 -5.78 -17.83 3.41
N ALA A 302 -6.43 -18.94 3.05
CA ALA A 302 -5.81 -20.25 3.01
C ALA A 302 -4.84 -20.40 1.83
N ALA A 303 -4.95 -19.53 0.82
CA ALA A 303 -4.28 -19.72 -0.45
C ALA A 303 -2.96 -18.93 -0.59
N LEU A 304 -2.65 -17.98 0.29
CA LEU A 304 -1.54 -17.00 0.15
C LEU A 304 -0.11 -17.56 0.31
N ASN A 305 0.03 -18.89 0.23
CA ASN A 305 1.27 -19.64 0.07
C ASN A 305 1.53 -19.99 -1.41
N GLY A 306 1.46 -18.99 -2.30
CA GLY A 306 1.65 -19.17 -3.75
C GLY A 306 0.39 -19.54 -4.55
N LYS A 307 -0.79 -19.56 -3.92
CA LYS A 307 -2.09 -19.79 -4.57
C LYS A 307 -3.11 -18.69 -4.23
N GLY A 308 -2.66 -17.62 -3.57
CA GLY A 308 -3.54 -16.67 -2.91
C GLY A 308 -4.40 -15.93 -3.91
N VAL A 309 -5.62 -15.61 -3.51
CA VAL A 309 -6.54 -14.80 -4.31
C VAL A 309 -7.06 -13.65 -3.45
N VAL A 310 -6.90 -12.44 -3.96
CA VAL A 310 -7.54 -11.22 -3.44
C VAL A 310 -8.37 -10.64 -4.58
N VAL A 311 -9.66 -10.39 -4.31
CA VAL A 311 -10.59 -9.84 -5.30
C VAL A 311 -11.08 -8.49 -4.81
N ILE A 312 -10.85 -7.46 -5.62
CA ILE A 312 -11.43 -6.13 -5.48
C ILE A 312 -12.68 -6.07 -6.37
N ASN A 313 -13.83 -5.77 -5.75
CA ASN A 313 -15.11 -5.58 -6.43
C ASN A 313 -15.44 -4.09 -6.42
N TYR A 314 -15.59 -3.51 -7.61
CA TYR A 314 -15.96 -2.10 -7.82
C TYR A 314 -17.47 -1.89 -7.74
#